data_AF-A0A2K8L673-F1
#
_entry.id   AF-A0A2K8L673-F1
#
_cell.length_a   1.000
_cell.length_b   1.000
_cell.length_c   1.000
_cell.angle_alpha   90.00
_cell.angle_beta   90.00
_cell.angle_gamma   90.00
#
_symmetry.space_group_name_H-M   'P 1'
#
loop_
_entity.id
_entity.type
_entity.pdbx_description
1 polymer ?
#
loop_
_entity_poly.entity_id
_entity_poly.type
_entity_poly.pdbx_seq_one_letter_code
_entity_poly.pdbx_strand_id
1 'polypeptide(L)'
;MKKILLLFSLLAFAMPAQAGMFTSIEDRAQQLRSQLEGNNSYHAHLARELTKVALEEKAQHDTSVAKEFMRMAEDHASQAGGAQ
;
A
#
# COMPACT_ATOMS: atom_id res chain seq x y z
N MET A 1 -21.69 -35.79 -9.03
CA MET A 1 -21.90 -34.38 -8.65
C MET A 1 -20.94 -33.99 -7.52
N LYS A 2 -19.64 -33.85 -7.80
CA LYS A 2 -18.60 -33.44 -6.81
C LYS A 2 -17.48 -32.56 -7.40
N LYS A 3 -17.41 -32.44 -8.73
CA LYS A 3 -16.37 -31.68 -9.43
C LYS A 3 -16.76 -30.23 -9.77
N ILE A 4 -18.06 -29.89 -9.68
CA ILE A 4 -18.57 -28.54 -9.99
C ILE A 4 -18.41 -27.58 -8.78
N LEU A 5 -18.35 -28.12 -7.57
CA LEU A 5 -18.26 -27.33 -6.33
C LEU A 5 -16.86 -26.72 -6.09
N LEU A 6 -15.82 -27.24 -6.74
CA LEU A 6 -14.43 -26.77 -6.57
C LEU A 6 -14.08 -25.56 -7.45
N LEU A 7 -14.87 -25.24 -8.48
CA LEU A 7 -14.63 -24.05 -9.32
C LEU A 7 -15.11 -22.74 -8.68
N PHE A 8 -16.06 -22.79 -7.74
CA PHE A 8 -16.58 -21.58 -7.09
C PHE A 8 -15.64 -21.01 -6.01
N SER A 9 -14.74 -21.83 -5.45
CA SER A 9 -13.80 -21.42 -4.41
C SER A 9 -12.57 -20.65 -4.94
N LEU A 10 -12.31 -20.66 -6.26
CA LEU A 10 -11.17 -19.97 -6.86
C LEU A 10 -11.48 -18.51 -7.28
N LEU A 11 -12.76 -18.14 -7.34
CA LEU A 11 -13.18 -16.78 -7.75
C LEU A 11 -13.25 -15.79 -6.58
N ALA A 12 -13.09 -16.25 -5.33
CA ALA A 12 -13.19 -15.40 -4.14
C ALA A 12 -11.91 -14.59 -3.82
N PHE A 13 -10.80 -14.81 -4.54
CA PHE A 13 -9.52 -14.14 -4.28
C PHE A 13 -9.10 -13.13 -5.35
N ALA A 14 -9.90 -12.92 -6.41
CA ALA A 14 -9.67 -11.84 -7.35
C ALA A 14 -10.39 -10.57 -6.86
N MET A 15 -9.89 -9.96 -5.78
CA MET A 15 -10.27 -8.59 -5.47
C MET A 15 -9.89 -7.70 -6.66
N PRO A 16 -10.74 -6.72 -7.03
CA PRO A 16 -10.43 -5.84 -8.14
C PRO A 16 -9.14 -5.07 -7.81
N ALA A 17 -8.12 -5.19 -8.64
CA ALA A 17 -6.88 -4.41 -8.61
C ALA A 17 -7.12 -2.93 -8.98
N GLN A 18 -8.26 -2.37 -8.57
CA GLN A 18 -8.78 -1.06 -8.98
C GLN A 18 -8.71 -0.05 -7.83
N ALA A 19 -7.76 -0.23 -6.90
CA ALA A 19 -7.50 0.66 -5.76
C ALA A 19 -6.58 1.85 -6.10
N GLY A 20 -6.06 1.95 -7.32
CA GLY A 20 -4.94 2.87 -7.62
C GLY A 20 -5.31 4.29 -8.05
N MET A 21 -6.58 4.59 -8.39
CA MET A 21 -6.88 5.85 -9.10
C MET A 21 -7.56 6.94 -8.26
N PHE A 22 -8.11 6.61 -7.08
CA PHE A 22 -8.83 7.55 -6.20
C PHE A 22 -8.48 7.43 -4.71
N THR A 23 -7.45 6.68 -4.34
CA THR A 23 -7.07 6.51 -2.93
C THR A 23 -6.38 7.76 -2.39
N SER A 24 -6.83 8.23 -1.23
CA SER A 24 -6.22 9.38 -0.56
C SER A 24 -4.82 9.02 -0.02
N ILE A 25 -4.03 10.04 0.33
CA ILE A 25 -2.73 9.84 1.00
C ILE A 25 -2.93 9.05 2.30
N GLU A 26 -4.01 9.33 3.04
CA GLU A 26 -4.35 8.58 4.26
C GLU A 26 -4.64 7.11 4.01
N ASP A 27 -5.43 6.80 2.97
CA ASP A 27 -5.77 5.41 2.66
C ASP A 27 -4.52 4.63 2.27
N ARG A 28 -3.65 5.24 1.45
CA ARG A 28 -2.36 4.66 1.04
C ARG A 28 -1.44 4.47 2.25
N ALA A 29 -1.36 5.45 3.15
CA ALA A 29 -0.57 5.35 4.37
C ALA A 29 -1.05 4.21 5.28
N GLN A 30 -2.36 4.05 5.44
CA GLN A 30 -2.93 2.97 6.22
C GLN A 30 -2.67 1.60 5.60
N GLN A 31 -2.71 1.50 4.26
CA GLN A 31 -2.35 0.29 3.53
C GLN A 31 -0.86 -0.06 3.68
N LEU A 32 0.05 0.91 3.58
CA LEU A 32 1.48 0.67 3.84
C LEU A 32 1.72 0.22 5.27
N ARG A 33 1.02 0.82 6.24
CA ARG A 33 1.15 0.45 7.65
C ARG A 33 0.82 -1.02 7.88
N SER A 34 -0.28 -1.52 7.32
CA SER A 34 -0.65 -2.93 7.44
C SER A 34 0.32 -3.85 6.69
N GLN A 35 0.75 -3.44 5.49
CA GLN A 35 1.70 -4.22 4.68
C GLN A 35 3.07 -4.38 5.35
N LEU A 36 3.53 -3.37 6.07
CA LEU A 36 4.84 -3.34 6.71
C LEU A 36 4.82 -3.76 8.18
N GLU A 37 3.68 -4.22 8.69
CA GLU A 37 3.57 -4.64 10.08
C GLU A 37 4.54 -5.79 10.38
N GLY A 38 5.32 -5.66 11.47
CA GLY A 38 6.34 -6.64 11.85
C GLY A 38 7.59 -6.69 10.97
N ASN A 39 7.65 -5.96 9.85
CA ASN A 39 8.81 -5.92 8.96
C ASN A 39 9.83 -4.88 9.42
N ASN A 40 11.03 -5.30 9.83
CA ASN A 40 12.07 -4.41 10.36
C ASN A 40 13.25 -4.21 9.39
N SER A 41 13.07 -4.51 8.10
CA SER A 41 14.09 -4.24 7.09
C SER A 41 14.34 -2.74 6.92
N TYR A 42 15.52 -2.40 6.39
CA TYR A 42 15.86 -1.03 6.02
C TYR A 42 14.78 -0.37 5.15
N HIS A 43 14.30 -1.08 4.13
CA HIS A 43 13.27 -0.57 3.23
C HIS A 43 11.92 -0.37 3.94
N ALA A 44 11.53 -1.25 4.85
CA ALA A 44 10.32 -1.07 5.64
C ALA A 44 10.40 0.15 6.58
N HIS A 45 11.56 0.38 7.19
CA HIS A 45 11.79 1.58 7.99
C HIS A 45 11.69 2.84 7.14
N LEU A 46 12.38 2.88 6.00
CA LEU A 46 12.39 4.05 5.11
C LEU A 46 11.00 4.34 4.53
N ALA A 47 10.22 3.31 4.18
CA ALA A 47 8.85 3.47 3.74
C ALA A 47 7.95 4.13 4.79
N ARG A 48 8.10 3.78 6.08
CA ARG A 48 7.34 4.42 7.18
C ARG A 48 7.71 5.89 7.34
N GLU A 49 8.99 6.23 7.29
CA GLU A 49 9.43 7.62 7.41
C GLU A 49 8.92 8.48 6.24
N LEU A 50 9.01 7.97 5.01
CA LEU A 50 8.47 8.65 3.83
C LEU A 50 6.95 8.82 3.90
N THR A 51 6.24 7.82 4.42
CA THR A 51 4.78 7.90 4.67
C THR A 51 4.44 9.02 5.66
N LYS A 52 5.24 9.15 6.74
CA LYS A 52 5.07 10.21 7.73
C LYS A 52 5.27 11.60 7.10
N VAL A 53 6.34 11.79 6.32
CA VAL A 53 6.58 13.04 5.60
C VAL A 53 5.43 13.36 4.64
N ALA A 54 4.95 12.37 3.89
CA ALA A 54 3.81 12.56 2.98
C ALA A 54 2.55 13.06 3.70
N LEU A 55 2.26 12.55 4.90
CA LEU A 55 1.13 13.01 5.72
C LEU A 55 1.34 14.43 6.25
N GLU A 56 2.56 14.77 6.67
CA GLU A 56 2.93 16.11 7.14
C GLU A 56 2.82 17.15 6.01
N GLU A 57 3.29 16.83 4.81
CA GLU A 57 3.21 17.71 3.64
C GLU A 57 1.77 17.90 3.18
N LYS A 58 0.96 16.82 3.19
CA LYS A 58 -0.47 16.91 2.87
C LYS A 58 -1.20 17.83 3.85
N ALA A 59 -0.87 17.77 5.15
CA ALA A 59 -1.45 18.65 6.15
C ALA A 59 -1.06 20.12 5.95
N GLN A 60 0.08 20.40 5.31
CA GLN A 60 0.62 21.74 5.06
C GLN A 60 0.23 22.33 3.69
N HIS A 61 -0.65 21.67 2.92
CA HIS A 61 -1.23 22.05 1.61
C HIS A 61 -0.48 21.60 0.34
N ASP A 62 0.76 21.09 0.40
CA ASP A 62 1.43 20.61 -0.82
C ASP A 62 1.07 19.14 -1.13
N THR A 63 -0.11 18.98 -1.72
CA THR A 63 -0.62 17.67 -2.13
C THR A 63 0.21 17.01 -3.24
N SER A 64 1.02 17.75 -3.98
CA SER A 64 1.87 17.18 -5.04
C SER A 64 3.13 16.56 -4.45
N VAL A 65 3.77 17.29 -3.54
CA VAL A 65 4.92 16.78 -2.78
C VAL A 65 4.52 15.61 -1.89
N ALA A 66 3.36 15.68 -1.23
CA ALA A 66 2.80 14.56 -0.47
C ALA A 66 2.62 13.30 -1.32
N LYS A 67 2.12 13.45 -2.56
CA LYS A 67 1.97 12.31 -3.50
C LYS A 67 3.31 11.71 -3.88
N GLU A 68 4.34 12.53 -4.07
CA GLU A 68 5.67 12.07 -4.44
C GLU A 68 6.33 11.31 -3.29
N PHE A 69 6.28 11.83 -2.05
CA PHE A 69 6.77 11.09 -0.89
C PHE A 69 6.01 9.78 -0.66
N MET A 70 4.69 9.78 -0.88
CA MET A 70 3.90 8.54 -0.81
C MET A 70 4.32 7.53 -1.89
N ARG A 71 4.60 8.00 -3.11
CA ARG A 71 5.11 7.15 -4.20
C ARG A 71 6.47 6.53 -3.83
N MET A 72 7.38 7.32 -3.26
CA MET A 72 8.66 6.81 -2.77
C MET A 72 8.47 5.80 -1.64
N ALA A 73 7.53 6.04 -0.73
CA ALA A 73 7.20 5.11 0.35
C ALA A 73 6.75 3.75 -0.21
N GLU A 74 5.87 3.76 -1.22
CA GLU A 74 5.40 2.55 -1.92
C GLU A 74 6.53 1.80 -2.60
N ASP A 75 7.44 2.52 -3.27
CA ASP A 75 8.62 1.91 -3.92
C ASP A 75 9.50 1.17 -2.88
N HIS A 76 9.69 1.76 -1.70
CA HIS A 76 10.43 1.11 -0.61
C HIS A 76 9.63 -0.03 0.04
N ALA A 77 8.31 0.10 0.19
CA ALA A 77 7.48 -0.99 0.68
C ALA A 77 7.57 -2.21 -0.24
N SER A 78 7.54 -2.00 -1.56
CA SER A 78 7.78 -3.04 -2.57
C SER A 78 9.12 -3.74 -2.39
N GLN A 79 10.19 -3.00 -2.14
CA GLN A 79 11.53 -3.55 -1.93
C GLN A 79 11.68 -4.29 -0.59
N ALA A 80 10.87 -3.94 0.42
CA ALA A 80 10.85 -4.62 1.71
C ALA A 80 10.23 -6.03 1.67
N GLY A 81 9.82 -6.50 0.49
CA GLY A 81 8.98 -7.69 0.33
C GLY A 81 7.49 -7.38 0.46
N GLY A 82 7.12 -6.11 0.56
CA GLY A 82 5.75 -5.64 0.45
C GLY A 82 5.37 -5.42 -1.00
N ALA A 83 5.29 -6.46 -1.82
CA ALA A 83 4.63 -6.34 -3.12
C ALA A 83 3.84 -7.60 -3.48
N GLN A 84 2.54 -7.33 -3.67
CA GLN A 84 1.49 -8.11 -4.35
C GLN A 84 0.77 -9.18 -3.52
#